data_AF-A0A2D9M490-F1
#
_entry.id   AF-A0A2D9M490-F1
#
_cell.length_a   1.000
_cell.length_b   1.000
_cell.length_c   1.000
_cell.angle_alpha   90.00
_cell.angle_beta   90.00
_cell.angle_gamma   90.00
#
_symmetry.space_group_name_H-M   'P 1'
#
loop_
_entity.id
_entity.type
_entity.pdbx_description
1 polymer ?
#
loop_
_entity_poly.entity_id
_entity_poly.type
_entity_poly.pdbx_seq_one_letter_code
_entity_poly.pdbx_strand_id
1 'polypeptide(L)' 'MTLWQDGDYQISTDKMRLDVPAIHDFLVNTYWSKGRSLDVVRQSVKHSLCFGLYYQQGQIGFGRVISDFSTFAYIAD' A
#
# COMPACT_ATOMS: atom_id res chain seq x y z
N MET A 1 -11.12 -9.17 4.98
CA MET A 1 -9.79 -8.68 5.40
C MET A 1 -8.88 -9.89 5.48
N THR A 2 -7.85 -9.94 4.65
CA THR A 2 -6.86 -11.03 4.71
C THR A 2 -5.72 -10.57 5.60
N LEU A 3 -5.44 -11.34 6.65
CA LEU A 3 -4.33 -11.14 7.56
C LEU A 3 -3.41 -12.35 7.43
N TRP A 4 -2.20 -12.13 6.98
CA TRP A 4 -1.11 -13.10 7.11
C TRP A 4 -0.23 -12.69 8.28
N GLN A 5 0.30 -13.66 9.01
CA GLN A 5 1.14 -13.43 10.18
C GLN A 5 2.28 -14.45 10.23
N ASP A 6 3.48 -13.97 10.55
CA ASP A 6 4.67 -14.77 10.86
C ASP A 6 5.45 -14.10 11.99
N GLY A 7 5.41 -14.70 13.18
CA GLY A 7 5.88 -14.07 14.40
C GLY A 7 5.23 -12.69 14.63
N ASP A 8 6.08 -11.67 14.74
CA ASP A 8 5.70 -10.27 14.95
C ASP A 8 5.37 -9.50 13.66
N TYR A 9 5.50 -10.14 12.50
CA TYR A 9 5.17 -9.56 11.21
C TYR A 9 3.72 -9.84 10.82
N GLN A 10 3.06 -8.83 10.26
CA GLN A 10 1.70 -8.96 9.73
C GLN A 10 1.60 -8.34 8.35
N ILE A 11 0.89 -8.99 7.44
CA ILE A 11 0.46 -8.38 6.18
C ILE A 11 -1.06 -8.25 6.21
N SER A 12 -1.55 -7.04 5.94
CA SER A 12 -2.99 -6.74 5.93
C SER A 12 -3.38 -6.07 4.62
N THR A 13 -4.54 -6.48 4.09
CA THR A 13 -5.20 -5.81 2.97
C THR A 13 -6.29 -4.82 3.40
N ASP A 14 -6.42 -4.56 4.70
CA ASP A 14 -7.31 -3.53 5.23
C ASP A 14 -6.69 -2.13 5.06
N LYS A 15 -7.33 -1.34 4.19
CA LYS A 15 -6.90 0.03 3.87
C LYS A 15 -7.03 0.98 5.05
N MET A 16 -7.88 0.68 6.04
CA MET A 16 -8.03 1.52 7.24
C MET A 16 -6.80 1.51 8.14
N ARG A 17 -5.91 0.51 7.98
CA ARG A 17 -4.65 0.39 8.72
C ARG A 17 -3.47 1.07 8.02
N LEU A 18 -3.65 1.59 6.80
CA LEU A 18 -2.56 2.19 6.03
C LEU A 18 -2.30 3.62 6.49
N ASP A 19 -1.03 3.91 6.77
CA ASP A 19 -0.52 5.27 6.96
C ASP A 19 -0.26 5.90 5.58
N VAL A 20 -1.30 6.48 4.99
CA VAL A 20 -1.23 7.10 3.66
C VAL A 20 -0.24 8.28 3.60
N PRO A 21 -0.16 9.16 4.61
CA PRO A 21 0.91 10.15 4.70
C PRO A 21 2.31 9.54 4.59
N ALA A 22 2.64 8.52 5.39
CA ALA A 22 3.95 7.87 5.34
C ALA A 22 4.23 7.21 3.98
N ILE A 23 3.21 6.59 3.36
CA ILE A 23 3.30 6.03 2.01
C ILE A 23 3.61 7.14 0.99
N HIS A 24 2.93 8.27 1.05
CA HIS A 24 3.16 9.41 0.14
C HIS A 24 4.56 9.99 0.31
N ASP A 25 5.00 10.20 1.56
CA ASP A 25 6.34 10.71 1.88
C ASP A 25 7.44 9.80 1.31
N PHE A 26 7.24 8.48 1.32
CA PHE A 26 8.16 7.57 0.65
C PHE A 26 8.05 7.67 -0.88
N LEU A 27 6.85 7.52 -1.43
CA LEU A 27 6.63 7.43 -2.88
C LEU A 27 7.04 8.70 -3.63
N VAL A 28 6.82 9.89 -3.08
CA VAL A 28 7.16 11.16 -3.74
C VAL A 28 8.65 11.30 -4.07
N ASN A 29 9.50 10.52 -3.38
CA ASN A 29 10.95 10.49 -3.58
C ASN A 29 11.42 9.39 -4.55
N THR A 30 10.53 8.51 -5.02
CA THR A 30 10.86 7.47 -5.99
C THR A 30 10.80 7.99 -7.43
N TYR A 31 11.55 7.37 -8.36
CA TYR A 31 11.56 7.83 -9.75
C TYR A 31 10.20 7.68 -10.46
N TRP A 32 9.39 6.69 -10.07
CA TRP A 32 8.09 6.38 -10.69
C TRP A 32 6.90 7.13 -10.06
N SER A 33 7.11 7.81 -8.94
CA SER A 33 6.09 8.58 -8.24
C SER A 33 6.55 9.99 -7.85
N LYS A 34 7.61 10.49 -8.49
CA LYS A 34 8.18 11.80 -8.22
C LYS A 34 7.15 12.93 -8.36
N GLY A 35 7.03 13.75 -7.31
CA GLY A 35 6.12 14.92 -7.31
C GLY A 35 4.62 14.59 -7.30
N ARG A 36 4.23 13.32 -7.13
CA ARG A 36 2.83 12.92 -6.99
C ARG A 36 2.23 13.56 -5.74
N SER A 37 1.03 14.13 -5.86
CA SER A 37 0.35 14.73 -4.71
C SER A 37 -0.23 13.67 -3.77
N LEU A 38 -0.40 14.05 -2.50
CA LEU A 38 -1.00 13.18 -1.49
C LEU A 38 -2.41 12.74 -1.88
N ASP A 39 -3.20 13.60 -2.52
CA ASP A 39 -4.56 13.25 -2.94
C ASP A 39 -4.58 12.20 -4.05
N VAL A 40 -3.61 12.23 -4.98
CA VAL A 40 -3.47 11.16 -5.99
C VAL A 40 -3.10 9.83 -5.33
N VAL A 41 -2.21 9.84 -4.32
CA VAL A 41 -1.89 8.62 -3.55
C VAL A 41 -3.10 8.11 -2.78
N ARG A 42 -3.89 8.99 -2.15
CA ARG A 42 -5.14 8.60 -1.48
C ARG A 42 -6.12 7.93 -2.45
N GLN A 43 -6.29 8.49 -3.65
CA GLN A 43 -7.16 7.88 -4.67
C GLN A 43 -6.61 6.55 -5.19
N SER A 44 -5.29 6.43 -5.39
CA SER A 44 -4.69 5.17 -5.85
C SER A 44 -4.87 4.06 -4.82
N VAL A 45 -4.69 4.35 -3.53
CA VAL A 45 -4.97 3.42 -2.41
C VAL A 45 -6.45 3.03 -2.40
N LYS A 46 -7.35 4.00 -2.56
CA LYS A 46 -8.80 3.75 -2.59
C LYS A 46 -9.19 2.76 -3.69
N HIS A 47 -8.61 2.88 -4.88
CA HIS A 47 -9.00 2.15 -6.08
C HIS A 47 -8.13 0.93 -6.43
N SER A 48 -7.16 0.57 -5.60
CA SER A 48 -6.29 -0.61 -5.80
C SER A 48 -6.47 -1.65 -4.69
N LEU A 49 -5.99 -2.87 -4.90
CA LEU A 49 -5.70 -3.78 -3.78
C LEU A 49 -4.37 -3.35 -3.16
N CYS A 50 -4.35 -3.13 -1.85
CA CYS A 50 -3.16 -2.66 -1.15
C CYS A 50 -2.76 -3.67 -0.07
N PHE A 51 -1.46 -3.78 0.15
CA PHE A 51 -0.84 -4.60 1.18
C PHE A 51 -0.02 -3.68 2.07
N GLY A 52 -0.36 -3.62 3.36
CA GLY A 52 0.49 -3.05 4.39
C GLY A 52 1.29 -4.16 5.06
N LEU A 53 2.60 -3.99 5.17
CA LEU A 53 3.45 -4.82 6.04
C LEU A 53 3.65 -4.09 7.35
N TYR A 54 3.43 -4.81 8.45
CA TYR A 54 3.53 -4.30 9.80
C TYR A 54 4.51 -5.15 10.60
N TYR A 55 5.26 -4.50 11.47
CA TYR A 55 6.04 -5.13 12.53
C TYR A 55 5.62 -4.50 13.85
N GLN A 56 5.19 -5.32 14.79
CA GLN A 56 4.52 -4.85 16.02
C GLN A 56 3.30 -3.95 15.68
N GLN A 57 3.33 -2.68 16.07
CA GLN A 57 2.24 -1.71 15.84
C GLN A 57 2.54 -0.71 14.72
N GLY A 58 3.72 -0.79 14.09
CA GLY A 58 4.15 0.13 13.05
C GLY A 58 4.02 -0.45 11.64
N GLN A 59 3.58 0.38 10.68
CA GLN A 59 3.68 0.04 9.27
C GLN A 59 5.14 0.20 8.82
N ILE A 60 5.71 -0.85 8.24
CA ILE A 60 7.11 -0.90 7.78
C ILE A 60 7.25 -1.20 6.28
N GLY A 61 6.14 -1.46 5.59
CA GLY A 61 6.14 -1.68 4.15
C GLY A 61 4.77 -1.45 3.52
N PHE A 62 4.79 -1.28 2.20
CA PHE A 62 3.63 -1.06 1.37
C PHE A 62 3.83 -1.73 0.02
N GLY A 63 2.76 -2.29 -0.54
CA GLY A 63 2.72 -2.76 -1.91
C GLY A 63 1.31 -2.63 -2.46
N ARG A 64 1.17 -2.45 -3.77
CA ARG A 64 -0.12 -2.18 -4.40
C ARG A 64 -0.31 -2.98 -5.68
N VAL A 65 -1.55 -3.38 -5.93
CA VAL A 65 -1.97 -4.10 -7.13
C VAL A 65 -3.16 -3.40 -7.76
N ILE A 66 -3.01 -2.97 -9.00
CA ILE A 66 -4.10 -2.46 -9.84
C ILE A 66 -4.65 -3.64 -10.63
N SER A 67 -5.93 -3.97 -10.47
CA SER A 67 -6.51 -5.17 -11.09
C SER A 67 -8.00 -5.01 -11.34
N ASP A 68 -8.50 -5.72 -12.35
CA ASP A 68 -9.92 -5.99 -12.58
C ASP A 68 -10.44 -7.18 -11.75
N PHE A 69 -9.57 -7.80 -10.95
CA PHE A 69 -9.79 -9.00 -10.14
C PHE A 69 -10.24 -10.24 -10.94
N SER A 70 -10.02 -10.24 -12.26
CA SER A 70 -10.51 -11.31 -13.15
C SER A 70 -9.48 -11.75 -14.17
N THR A 71 -8.85 -10.81 -14.89
CA THR A 71 -8.01 -11.13 -16.07
C THR A 71 -6.67 -10.43 -16.09
N PHE A 72 -6.49 -9.34 -15.34
CA PHE A 72 -5.26 -8.56 -15.36
C PHE A 72 -4.89 -8.02 -13.98
N ALA A 73 -3.59 -7.99 -13.70
CA ALA A 73 -3.04 -7.33 -12.53
C ALA A 73 -1.70 -6.66 -12.87
N TYR A 74 -1.50 -5.45 -12.34
CA TYR A 74 -0.22 -4.74 -12.33
C TYR A 74 0.22 -4.50 -10.89
N ILE A 75 1.37 -5.08 -10.53
CA ILE A 75 2.01 -4.89 -9.22
C ILE A 75 2.88 -3.63 -9.25
N ALA A 76 2.75 -2.77 -8.25
CA ALA A 76 3.44 -1.50 -8.14
C ALA A 76 3.74 -1.14 -6.67
N ASP A 77 4.66 -0.17 -6.53
CA ASP A 77 5.10 0.47 -5.27
C ASP A 77 5.92 -0.42 -4.34
#